data_AF-Q39643-F1
#
_entry.id   AF-Q39643-F1
#
_cell.length_a   1.000
_cell.length_b   1.000
_cell.length_c   1.000
_cell.angle_alpha   90.00
_cell.angle_beta   90.00
_cell.angle_gamma   90.00
#
_symmetry.space_group_name_H-M   'P 1'
#
loop_
_entity.id
_entity.type
_entity.pdbx_description
1 polymer ?
#
loop_
_entity_poly.entity_id
_entity_poly.type
_entity_poly.pdbx_seq_one_letter_code
_entity_poly.pdbx_strand_id
1 'polypeptide(L)'
;FLYLSNIILMAGQSTHYLAFPRASTITWGDDTRYWSWATVDFCSYAIEEARLLQVSWLDCRWSMDVSDFKKDIWYNASVEVMLTSNALDWNGST
;
A
#
# COMPACT_ATOMS: atom_id res chain seq x y z
N PHE A 1 12.89 3.96 6.85
CA PHE A 1 12.07 4.12 5.63
C PHE A 1 10.92 3.13 5.68
N LEU A 2 9.70 3.55 5.35
CA LEU A 2 8.55 2.65 5.23
C LEU A 2 8.40 2.31 3.74
N TYR A 3 8.61 1.07 3.37
CA TYR A 3 8.08 0.52 2.13
C TYR A 3 6.60 0.22 2.36
N LEU A 4 5.74 0.67 1.47
CA LEU A 4 4.44 0.03 1.31
C LEU A 4 4.67 -1.05 0.26
N SER A 5 4.79 -2.32 0.67
CA SER A 5 4.67 -3.42 -0.28
C SER A 5 3.19 -3.47 -0.63
N ASN A 6 2.84 -2.70 -1.64
CA ASN A 6 1.47 -2.33 -1.87
C ASN A 6 0.64 -3.54 -2.27
N ILE A 7 -0.08 -4.11 -1.31
CA ILE A 7 -1.21 -4.96 -1.61
C ILE A 7 -2.27 -4.76 -0.53
N ILE A 8 -3.36 -4.09 -0.92
CA ILE A 8 -4.64 -4.41 -0.31
C ILE A 8 -5.18 -5.64 -1.02
N LEU A 9 -5.00 -6.81 -0.39
CA LEU A 9 -5.67 -8.03 -0.81
C LEU A 9 -7.06 -7.97 -0.21
N MET A 10 -8.07 -7.79 -1.05
CA MET A 10 -9.43 -8.17 -0.68
C MET A 10 -9.73 -9.56 -1.21
N ALA A 11 -9.63 -10.56 -0.34
CA ALA A 11 -9.90 -11.95 -0.69
C ALA A 11 -11.29 -12.38 -0.21
N GLY A 12 -12.15 -12.72 -1.17
CA GLY A 12 -13.28 -13.63 -0.97
C GLY A 12 -12.89 -15.02 -1.50
N GLN A 13 -13.65 -16.08 -1.20
CA GLN A 13 -13.30 -17.49 -1.50
C GLN A 13 -12.88 -17.80 -2.96
N SER A 14 -13.07 -16.89 -3.92
CA SER A 14 -12.62 -17.02 -5.31
C SER A 14 -12.15 -15.71 -5.98
N THR A 15 -12.10 -14.57 -5.27
CA THR A 15 -11.83 -13.25 -5.88
C THR A 15 -10.84 -12.45 -5.07
N HIS A 16 -9.75 -12.00 -5.71
CA HIS A 16 -8.77 -11.08 -5.14
C HIS A 16 -8.91 -9.72 -5.85
N TYR A 17 -9.16 -8.67 -5.08
CA TYR A 17 -9.05 -7.29 -5.57
C TYR A 17 -7.73 -6.73 -5.08
N LEU A 18 -7.02 -6.04 -5.97
CA LEU A 18 -5.71 -5.46 -5.70
C LEU A 18 -5.80 -3.95 -5.89
N ALA A 19 -5.54 -3.20 -4.82
CA ALA A 19 -5.54 -1.74 -4.87
C ALA A 19 -4.10 -1.22 -4.94
N PHE A 20 -3.79 -0.51 -6.04
CA PHE A 20 -2.48 0.12 -6.22
C PHE A 20 -2.40 1.45 -5.47
N PRO A 21 -1.20 1.87 -5.04
CA PRO A 21 -0.99 3.14 -4.32
C PRO A 21 -1.41 4.35 -5.16
N ARG A 22 -1.19 4.31 -6.47
CA ARG A 22 -1.63 5.36 -7.41
C ARG A 22 -3.14 5.51 -7.52
N ALA A 23 -3.90 4.46 -7.19
CA ALA A 23 -5.36 4.51 -7.18
C ALA A 23 -5.90 5.09 -5.86
N SER A 24 -5.02 5.53 -4.97
CA SER A 24 -5.37 6.02 -3.63
C SER A 24 -5.02 7.49 -3.49
N THR A 25 -5.74 8.17 -2.60
CA THR A 25 -5.37 9.50 -2.16
C THR A 25 -4.34 9.37 -1.04
N ILE A 26 -3.07 9.63 -1.37
CA ILE A 26 -1.95 9.58 -0.42
C ILE A 26 -1.51 11.00 -0.11
N THR A 27 -1.30 11.30 1.17
CA THR A 27 -0.74 12.59 1.57
C THR A 27 0.64 12.79 0.94
N TRP A 28 0.82 13.93 0.26
CA TRP A 28 2.02 14.27 -0.49
C TRP A 28 2.41 13.29 -1.61
N GLY A 29 1.50 12.42 -2.08
CA GLY A 29 1.84 11.35 -3.04
C GLY A 29 2.53 11.81 -4.34
N ASP A 30 2.29 13.05 -4.76
CA ASP A 30 2.91 13.65 -5.94
C ASP A 30 4.21 14.43 -5.63
N ASP A 31 4.60 14.52 -4.36
CA ASP A 31 5.78 15.25 -3.91
C ASP A 31 6.97 14.30 -3.71
N THR A 32 7.95 14.45 -4.60
CA THR A 32 9.16 13.62 -4.61
C THR A 32 10.08 13.85 -3.41
N ARG A 33 9.83 14.88 -2.58
CA ARG A 33 10.52 15.09 -1.31
C ARG A 33 10.11 14.10 -0.23
N TYR A 34 8.90 13.53 -0.35
CA TYR A 34 8.33 12.60 0.63
C TYR A 34 8.17 11.18 0.07
N TRP A 35 7.97 11.06 -1.25
CA TRP A 35 7.74 9.79 -1.91
C TRP A 35 8.77 9.54 -3.00
N SER A 36 9.23 8.30 -3.10
CA SER A 36 9.89 7.79 -4.30
C SER A 36 9.10 6.62 -4.85
N TRP A 37 9.10 6.48 -6.16
CA TRP A 37 8.34 5.46 -6.88
C TRP A 37 9.33 4.55 -7.59
N ALA A 38 9.16 3.24 -7.45
CA ALA A 38 10.03 2.27 -8.08
C ALA A 38 9.18 1.23 -8.82
N THR A 39 9.60 0.87 -10.03
CA THR A 39 9.00 -0.26 -10.73
C THR A 39 9.57 -1.56 -10.15
N VAL A 40 8.68 -2.46 -9.74
CA VAL A 40 9.03 -3.79 -9.23
C VAL A 40 8.24 -4.87 -9.95
N ASP A 41 8.83 -6.05 -10.09
CA ASP A 41 8.14 -7.20 -10.66
C ASP A 41 7.28 -7.87 -9.57
N PHE A 42 5.98 -7.95 -9.82
CA PHE A 42 5.00 -8.63 -8.99
C PHE A 42 4.22 -9.64 -9.83
N CYS A 43 4.37 -10.93 -9.53
CA CYS A 43 3.69 -12.02 -10.26
C CYS A 43 3.83 -11.92 -11.79
N SER A 44 5.04 -11.59 -12.28
CA SER A 44 5.35 -11.39 -13.70
C SER A 44 4.73 -10.12 -14.33
N TYR A 45 4.18 -9.22 -13.52
CA TYR A 45 3.72 -7.90 -13.94
C TYR A 45 4.60 -6.81 -13.32
N ALA A 46 4.94 -5.79 -14.11
CA ALA A 46 5.61 -4.60 -13.60
C ALA A 46 4.58 -3.70 -12.89
N ILE A 47 4.80 -3.43 -11.61
CA ILE A 47 3.94 -2.55 -10.79
C ILE A 47 4.75 -1.38 -10.23
N GLU A 48 4.09 -0.27 -9.90
CA GLU A 48 4.71 0.84 -9.17
C GLU A 48 4.60 0.63 -7.65
N GLU A 49 5.74 0.48 -7.00
CA GLU A 49 5.89 0.47 -5.55
C GLU A 49 6.07 1.90 -5.02
N ALA A 50 5.24 2.30 -4.07
CA ALA A 50 5.37 3.57 -3.36
C ALA A 50 6.31 3.42 -2.15
N ARG A 51 7.37 4.23 -2.12
CA ARG A 51 8.39 4.22 -1.07
C ARG A 51 8.30 5.53 -0.29
N LEU A 52 7.87 5.44 0.95
CA LEU A 52 7.76 6.59 1.84
C LEU A 52 9.12 6.89 2.45
N LEU A 53 9.59 8.11 2.23
CA LEU A 53 10.83 8.64 2.81
C LEU A 53 10.62 8.92 4.31
N GLN A 54 11.60 9.54 4.96
CA GLN A 54 11.60 9.71 6.42
C GLN A 54 10.50 10.69 6.88
N VAL A 55 9.33 10.16 7.22
CA VAL A 55 8.21 10.90 7.82
C VAL A 55 7.70 10.18 9.07
N SER A 56 6.97 10.90 9.93
CA SER A 56 6.48 10.40 11.21
C SER A 56 5.07 9.77 11.17
N TRP A 57 4.37 9.85 10.03
CA TRP A 57 3.03 9.32 9.87
C TRP A 57 2.71 9.04 8.39
N LEU A 58 1.72 8.18 8.17
CA LEU A 58 1.19 7.81 6.85
C LEU A 58 -0.33 7.97 6.86
N ASP A 59 -0.88 8.71 5.89
CA ASP A 59 -2.31 8.76 5.60
C ASP A 59 -2.52 8.46 4.11
N CYS A 60 -3.28 7.39 3.89
CA CYS A 60 -3.67 6.88 2.60
C CYS A 60 -5.16 6.50 2.64
N ARG A 61 -5.89 6.89 1.60
CA ARG A 61 -7.32 6.63 1.45
C ARG A 61 -7.58 5.95 0.12
N TRP A 62 -8.18 4.76 0.17
CA TRP A 62 -8.72 4.09 -1.00
C TRP A 62 -10.24 4.23 -1.02
N SER A 63 -10.80 4.37 -2.21
CA SER A 63 -12.23 4.32 -2.46
C SER A 63 -12.48 3.18 -3.45
N MET A 64 -13.49 2.37 -3.17
CA MET A 64 -13.90 1.24 -4.00
C MET A 64 -15.42 1.30 -4.14
N ASP A 65 -15.93 0.99 -5.33
CA ASP A 65 -17.39 0.93 -5.52
C ASP A 65 -17.90 -0.38 -4.93
N VAL A 66 -18.97 -0.30 -4.13
CA VAL A 66 -19.62 -1.48 -3.58
C VAL A 66 -20.17 -2.39 -4.69
N SER A 67 -20.47 -1.84 -5.88
CA SER A 67 -20.91 -2.63 -7.04
C SER A 67 -19.86 -3.59 -7.56
N ASP A 68 -18.57 -3.34 -7.28
CA ASP A 68 -17.48 -4.23 -7.70
C ASP A 68 -17.44 -5.51 -6.86
N PHE A 69 -18.11 -5.51 -5.70
CA PHE A 69 -18.17 -6.62 -4.77
C PHE A 69 -19.42 -7.47 -4.98
N LYS A 70 -19.26 -8.78 -4.83
CA LYS A 70 -20.36 -9.73 -4.88
C LYS A 70 -21.14 -9.67 -3.56
N LYS A 71 -22.47 -9.69 -3.67
CA LYS A 71 -23.36 -9.81 -2.50
C LYS A 71 -23.10 -11.11 -1.74
N ASP A 72 -23.30 -11.05 -0.43
CA ASP A 72 -23.21 -12.18 0.50
C ASP A 72 -21.82 -12.85 0.57
N ILE A 73 -20.77 -12.13 0.19
CA ILE A 73 -19.37 -12.55 0.35
C ILE A 73 -18.68 -11.70 1.42
N TRP A 74 -17.95 -12.36 2.31
CA TRP A 74 -17.04 -11.71 3.25
C TRP A 74 -15.69 -11.45 2.58
N TYR A 75 -15.22 -10.22 2.69
CA TYR A 75 -13.93 -9.77 2.18
C TYR A 75 -13.01 -9.47 3.36
N ASN A 76 -11.80 -10.03 3.36
CA ASN A 76 -10.75 -9.61 4.27
C ASN A 76 -9.93 -8.51 3.60
N ALA A 77 -9.73 -7.37 4.23
CA ALA A 77 -8.89 -6.28 3.73
C ALA A 77 -7.61 -6.17 4.57
N SER A 78 -6.45 -6.36 3.95
CA SER A 78 -5.14 -6.15 4.58
C SER A 78 -4.43 -4.95 3.96
N VAL A 79 -3.53 -4.28 4.67
CA VAL A 79 -2.55 -3.36 4.06
C VAL A 79 -1.19 -3.87 4.49
N GLU A 80 -0.32 -4.19 3.53
CA GLU A 80 1.04 -4.60 3.84
C GLU A 80 1.99 -3.39 3.80
N VAL A 81 2.69 -3.17 4.93
CA VAL A 81 3.67 -2.12 5.09
C VAL A 81 4.95 -2.75 5.62
N MET A 82 6.04 -2.62 4.87
CA MET A 82 7.35 -3.15 5.20
C MET A 82 8.28 -2.02 5.67
N LEU A 83 8.78 -2.10 6.89
CA LEU A 83 9.80 -1.17 7.39
C LEU A 83 11.19 -1.56 6.88
N THR A 84 11.99 -0.60 6.43
CA THR A 84 13.42 -0.83 6.20
C THR A 84 14.16 -0.99 7.52
N SER A 85 15.30 -1.66 7.49
CA SER A 85 16.28 -1.73 8.59
C SER A 85 16.63 -0.38 9.21
N ASN A 86 16.56 0.72 8.43
CA ASN A 86 16.91 2.07 8.88
C ASN A 86 15.68 2.86 9.38
N ALA A 87 14.52 2.22 9.50
CA ALA A 87 13.37 2.83 10.14
C ALA A 87 13.63 2.86 11.65
N LEU A 88 13.65 4.05 12.23
CA LEU A 88 13.75 4.21 13.67
C LEU A 88 12.41 3.82 14.27
N ASP A 89 12.43 2.79 15.12
CA ASP A 89 11.26 2.42 15.92
C ASP A 89 10.95 3.52 16.94
N TRP A 90 9.73 3.56 17.46
CA TRP A 90 9.29 4.56 18.45
C TRP A 90 10.18 4.59 19.71
N ASN A 91 10.88 3.48 19.99
CA ASN A 91 11.75 3.33 21.16
C ASN A 91 13.25 3.54 20.88
N GLY A 92 13.66 3.91 19.66
CA GLY A 92 15.05 4.30 19.37
C GLY A 92 16.13 3.24 19.69
N SER A 93 15.76 1.96 19.82
CA SER A 93 16.69 0.88 20.16
C SER A 93 16.90 -0.06 18.97
N THR A 94 18.00 0.18 18.26
CA THR A 94 18.77 -0.85 17.54
C THR A 94 20.00 -1.20 18.35
#